data_AF-A0A8J7XHK5-F1
#
_entry.id   AF-A0A8J7XHK5-F1
#
_cell.length_a   1.000
_cell.length_b   1.000
_cell.length_c   1.000
_cell.angle_alpha   90.00
_cell.angle_beta   90.00
_cell.angle_gamma   90.00
#
_symmetry.space_group_name_H-M   'P 1'
#
loop_
_entity.id
_entity.type
_entity.pdbx_description
1 polymer ?
#
loop_
_entity_poly.entity_id
_entity_poly.type
_entity_poly.pdbx_seq_one_letter_code
_entity_poly.pdbx_strand_id
1 'polypeptide(L)'
;MSDLPLTRIGDVGISKVVCGTNPFFGFSHFTRARDIWMKEYFTDDRIREVLEKANDFGINAVLSGCNDRLYNILRDLGREGREVHWICTPGG
;
A
#
# COMPACT_ATOMS: atom_id res chain seq x y z
N MET A 1 2.22 -8.96 -19.12
CA MET A 1 2.31 -8.08 -17.94
C MET A 1 2.60 -6.69 -18.47
N SER A 2 1.80 -5.70 -18.10
CA SER A 2 2.10 -4.31 -18.45
C SER A 2 3.17 -3.83 -17.49
N ASP A 3 4.43 -3.81 -17.91
CA ASP A 3 5.49 -3.27 -17.08
C ASP A 3 5.32 -1.76 -16.98
N LEU A 4 4.94 -1.29 -15.79
CA LEU A 4 4.94 0.13 -15.50
C LEU A 4 6.38 0.66 -15.58
N PRO A 5 6.59 1.89 -16.07
CA PRO A 5 7.91 2.49 -16.06
C PRO A 5 8.42 2.57 -14.62
N LEU A 6 9.67 2.13 -14.44
CA LEU A 6 10.35 2.21 -13.15
C LEU A 6 11.18 3.50 -13.06
N THR A 7 11.38 3.96 -11.82
CA THR A 7 12.43 4.89 -11.44
C THR A 7 13.38 4.19 -10.48
N ARG A 8 14.65 4.60 -10.46
CA ARG A 8 15.61 4.09 -9.46
C ARG A 8 15.69 5.04 -8.28
N ILE A 9 15.63 4.50 -7.07
CA ILE A 9 15.93 5.19 -5.82
C ILE A 9 17.05 4.39 -5.15
N GLY A 10 18.28 4.90 -5.21
CA GLY A 10 19.47 4.08 -4.94
C GLY A 10 19.51 2.87 -5.86
N ASP A 11 19.65 1.69 -5.27
CA ASP A 11 19.70 0.42 -6.01
C ASP A 11 18.32 -0.23 -6.22
N VAL A 12 17.24 0.37 -5.70
CA VAL A 12 15.88 -0.18 -5.76
C VAL A 12 15.13 0.39 -6.97
N GLY A 13 14.52 -0.49 -7.76
CA GLY A 13 13.61 -0.12 -8.85
C GLY A 13 12.18 0.03 -8.33
N ILE A 14 11.62 1.23 -8.40
CA ILE A 14 10.28 1.56 -7.90
C ILE A 14 9.37 1.93 -9.07
N SER A 15 8.14 1.41 -9.10
CA SER A 15 7.14 1.82 -10.08
C SER A 15 6.83 3.30 -9.96
N LYS A 16 6.70 4.00 -11.10
CA LYS A 16 6.35 5.44 -11.10
C LYS A 16 4.94 5.74 -10.56
N VAL A 17 4.13 4.70 -10.35
CA VAL A 17 2.87 4.76 -9.62
C VAL A 17 3.08 4.05 -8.28
N VAL A 18 2.57 4.63 -7.19
CA VAL A 18 2.68 4.09 -5.82
C VAL A 18 1.28 3.96 -5.23
N CYS A 19 1.02 2.86 -4.53
CA CYS A 19 -0.25 2.67 -3.82
C CYS A 19 -0.29 3.56 -2.55
N GLY A 20 -1.25 4.49 -2.49
CA GLY A 20 -1.49 5.31 -1.30
C GLY A 20 -2.42 4.61 -0.30
N THR A 21 -2.28 4.92 0.99
CA THR A 21 -2.94 4.16 2.08
C THR A 21 -3.95 4.95 2.91
N ASN A 22 -4.23 6.21 2.60
CA ASN A 22 -5.18 7.03 3.37
C ASN A 22 -6.56 6.36 3.56
N PRO A 23 -7.18 5.76 2.52
CA PRO A 23 -8.44 5.06 2.69
C PRO A 23 -8.33 3.84 3.63
N PHE A 24 -7.20 3.15 3.65
CA PHE A 24 -7.02 1.96 4.49
C PHE A 24 -7.12 2.27 5.99
N PHE A 25 -6.71 3.49 6.37
CA PHE A 25 -6.62 3.92 7.76
C PHE A 25 -7.63 4.99 8.12
N GLY A 26 -8.63 5.24 7.26
CA GLY A 26 -9.69 6.21 7.50
C GLY A 26 -9.20 7.64 7.62
N PHE A 27 -8.28 8.04 6.74
CA PHE A 27 -7.88 9.42 6.55
C PHE A 27 -8.62 9.98 5.34
N SER A 28 -9.92 10.22 5.47
CA SER A 28 -10.71 10.70 4.34
C SER A 28 -10.42 12.16 4.03
N HIS A 29 -10.03 12.98 5.02
CA HIS A 29 -9.91 14.44 4.92
C HIS A 29 -11.22 15.15 4.51
N PHE A 30 -12.37 14.56 4.84
CA PHE A 30 -13.68 15.14 4.51
C PHE A 30 -14.60 15.12 5.72
N THR A 31 -14.99 13.94 6.21
CA THR A 31 -15.93 13.82 7.32
C THR A 31 -15.60 12.63 8.20
N ARG A 32 -15.94 12.75 9.48
CA ARG A 32 -15.78 11.65 10.45
C ARG A 32 -16.55 10.39 10.03
N ALA A 33 -17.75 10.56 9.46
CA ALA A 33 -18.54 9.45 8.96
C ALA A 33 -17.81 8.68 7.84
N ARG A 34 -17.14 9.40 6.93
CA ARG A 34 -16.35 8.79 5.85
C ARG A 34 -15.08 8.11 6.39
N ASP A 35 -14.44 8.66 7.40
CA ASP A 35 -13.30 8.01 8.08
C ASP A 35 -13.71 6.68 8.71
N ILE A 36 -14.86 6.62 9.38
CA ILE A 36 -15.40 5.39 9.98
C ILE A 36 -15.71 4.37 8.89
N TRP A 37 -16.46 4.77 7.88
CA TRP A 37 -16.81 3.89 6.76
C TRP A 37 -15.57 3.32 6.07
N MET A 38 -14.53 4.13 5.86
CA MET A 38 -13.26 3.67 5.28
C MET A 38 -12.59 2.59 6.14
N LYS A 39 -12.54 2.77 7.46
CA LYS A 39 -11.95 1.78 8.38
C LYS A 39 -12.75 0.47 8.41
N GLU A 40 -14.07 0.55 8.35
CA GLU A 40 -14.95 -0.61 8.29
C GLU A 40 -14.86 -1.32 6.93
N TYR A 41 -14.72 -0.54 5.85
CA TYR A 41 -14.64 -1.06 4.50
C TYR A 41 -13.30 -1.74 4.23
N PHE A 42 -12.18 -1.13 4.60
CA PHE A 42 -10.84 -1.68 4.35
C PHE A 42 -10.39 -2.62 5.47
N THR A 43 -10.96 -3.82 5.46
CA THR A 43 -10.47 -4.98 6.23
C THR A 43 -9.08 -5.43 5.75
N ASP A 44 -8.41 -6.30 6.51
CA ASP A 44 -7.07 -6.80 6.14
C ASP A 44 -7.12 -7.50 4.76
N ASP A 45 -8.13 -8.34 4.55
CA ASP A 45 -8.35 -9.04 3.28
C ASP A 45 -8.53 -8.09 2.10
N ARG A 46 -9.26 -6.98 2.29
CA ARG A 46 -9.46 -5.98 1.24
C ARG A 46 -8.22 -5.15 0.98
N ILE A 47 -7.46 -4.80 2.02
CA ILE A 47 -6.16 -4.13 1.85
C ILE A 47 -5.23 -5.05 1.06
N ARG A 48 -5.17 -6.34 1.42
CA ARG A 48 -4.40 -7.36 0.72
C ARG A 48 -4.83 -7.50 -0.74
N GLU A 49 -6.13 -7.61 -1.01
CA GLU A 49 -6.70 -7.67 -2.37
C GLU A 49 -6.27 -6.48 -3.22
N VAL A 50 -6.33 -5.26 -2.67
CA VAL A 50 -5.88 -4.05 -3.37
C VAL A 50 -4.40 -4.10 -3.69
N LEU A 51 -3.55 -4.52 -2.74
CA LEU A 51 -2.11 -4.62 -2.92
C LEU A 51 -1.72 -5.71 -3.93
N GLU A 52 -2.40 -6.86 -3.90
CA GLU A 52 -2.23 -7.93 -4.88
C GLU A 52 -2.59 -7.45 -6.28
N LYS A 53 -3.73 -6.74 -6.42
CA LYS A 53 -4.12 -6.18 -7.70
C LYS A 53 -3.14 -5.13 -8.18
N ALA A 54 -2.67 -4.25 -7.29
CA ALA A 54 -1.63 -3.28 -7.64
C ALA A 54 -0.37 -4.00 -8.17
N ASN A 55 0.07 -5.06 -7.48
CA ASN A 55 1.20 -5.89 -7.87
C ASN A 55 0.98 -6.58 -9.24
N ASP A 56 -0.23 -7.12 -9.49
CA ASP A 56 -0.62 -7.71 -10.79
C ASP A 56 -0.49 -6.69 -11.95
N PHE A 57 -0.66 -5.39 -11.68
CA PHE A 57 -0.50 -4.29 -12.63
C PHE A 57 0.93 -3.70 -12.69
N GLY A 58 1.90 -4.30 -11.98
CA GLY A 58 3.29 -3.84 -11.95
C GLY A 58 3.55 -2.69 -10.98
N ILE A 59 2.60 -2.34 -10.10
CA ILE A 59 2.83 -1.41 -8.99
C ILE A 59 3.54 -2.18 -7.88
N ASN A 60 4.78 -1.81 -7.58
CA ASN A 60 5.61 -2.54 -6.63
C ASN A 60 5.89 -1.76 -5.34
N ALA A 61 5.20 -0.65 -5.10
CA ALA A 61 5.44 0.18 -3.93
C ALA A 61 4.14 0.70 -3.29
N VAL A 62 4.21 0.89 -1.97
CA VAL A 62 3.14 1.45 -1.13
C VAL A 62 3.69 2.55 -0.23
N LEU A 63 2.90 3.61 0.00
CA LEU A 63 3.25 4.77 0.82
C LEU A 63 2.36 4.86 2.06
N SER A 64 2.97 4.89 3.24
CA SER A 64 2.26 5.18 4.51
C SER A 64 3.22 5.69 5.59
N GLY A 65 2.68 6.14 6.72
CA GLY A 65 3.46 6.22 7.97
C GLY A 65 3.68 4.83 8.58
N CYS A 66 4.47 4.76 9.65
CA CYS A 66 4.71 3.52 10.41
C CYS A 66 3.37 2.92 10.87
N ASN A 67 3.06 1.70 10.42
CA ASN A 67 1.80 1.04 10.73
C ASN A 67 1.96 -0.48 10.80
N ASP A 68 1.75 -1.04 11.99
CA ASP A 68 1.95 -2.48 12.25
C ASP A 68 0.99 -3.36 11.44
N ARG A 69 -0.23 -2.87 11.20
CA ARG A 69 -1.22 -3.59 10.40
C ARG A 69 -0.76 -3.72 8.96
N LEU A 70 -0.25 -2.64 8.36
CA LEU A 70 0.34 -2.69 7.01
C LEU A 70 1.57 -3.59 6.97
N TYR A 71 2.47 -3.45 7.95
CA TYR A 71 3.68 -4.25 8.04
C TYR A 71 3.38 -5.76 7.99
N ASN A 72 2.41 -6.22 8.79
CA ASN A 72 2.02 -7.63 8.82
C ASN A 72 1.49 -8.11 7.46
N ILE A 73 0.62 -7.32 6.81
CA ILE A 73 0.07 -7.65 5.48
C ILE A 73 1.20 -7.74 4.43
N LEU A 74 2.10 -6.75 4.39
CA LEU A 74 3.22 -6.74 3.44
C LEU A 74 4.20 -7.90 3.67
N ARG A 75 4.47 -8.24 4.94
CA ARG A 75 5.31 -9.39 5.30
C ARG A 75 4.70 -10.69 4.78
N ASP A 76 3.39 -10.87 4.94
CA ASP A 76 2.72 -12.10 4.53
C ASP A 76 2.63 -12.19 3.00
N LEU A 77 2.34 -11.09 2.30
CA LEU A 77 2.46 -11.01 0.83
C LEU A 77 3.87 -11.33 0.33
N GLY A 78 4.91 -10.83 1.00
CA GLY A 78 6.29 -11.13 0.66
C GLY A 78 6.63 -12.62 0.78
N ARG A 79 6.10 -13.32 1.79
CA ARG A 79 6.24 -14.78 1.95
C ARG A 79 5.57 -15.57 0.82
N GLU A 80 4.57 -14.98 0.18
CA GLU A 80 3.86 -15.55 -0.96
C GLU A 80 4.48 -15.17 -2.32
N GLY A 81 5.64 -14.50 -2.31
CA GLY A 81 6.34 -14.07 -3.52
C GLY A 81 5.81 -12.78 -4.14
N ARG A 82 4.94 -12.04 -3.43
CA ARG A 82 4.43 -10.73 -3.85
C ARG A 82 5.13 -9.61 -3.10
N GLU A 83 6.37 -9.36 -3.48
CA GLU A 83 7.17 -8.31 -2.85
C GLU A 83 6.63 -6.92 -3.19
N VAL A 84 6.48 -6.08 -2.17
CA VAL A 84 6.05 -4.67 -2.29
C VAL A 84 6.98 -3.83 -1.43
N HIS A 85 7.62 -2.84 -2.03
CA HIS A 85 8.46 -1.88 -1.34
C HIS A 85 7.63 -0.91 -0.50
N TRP A 86 7.91 -0.85 0.79
CA TRP A 86 7.25 0.08 1.69
C TRP A 86 8.03 1.39 1.80
N ILE A 87 7.47 2.46 1.23
CA ILE A 87 7.96 3.82 1.43
C ILE A 87 7.32 4.34 2.72
N CYS A 88 8.05 4.18 3.82
CA CYS A 88 7.59 4.58 5.14
C CYS A 88 8.01 6.02 5.44
N THR A 89 7.04 6.93 5.57
CA THR A 89 7.33 8.31 6.00
C THR A 89 7.49 8.34 7.53
N PRO A 90 8.46 9.09 8.08
CA PRO A 90 8.55 9.27 9.52
C PRO A 90 7.25 9.86 10.07
N GLY A 91 6.82 9.37 11.23
CA GLY A 91 5.72 10.00 11.96
C GLY A 91 6.16 11.37 12.48
N GLY A 92 5.31 12.38 12.28
CA GLY A 92 5.43 13.65 13.01
C GLY A 92 4.86 13.54 14.42
#